data_AF-A0A2H9ML65-F1
#
_entry.id   AF-A0A2H9ML65-F1
#
_cell.length_a   1.000
_cell.length_b   1.000
_cell.length_c   1.000
_cell.angle_alpha   90.00
_cell.angle_beta   90.00
_cell.angle_gamma   90.00
#
_symmetry.space_group_name_H-M   'P 1'
#
loop_
_entity.id
_entity.type
_entity.pdbx_description
1 polymer ?
#
loop_
_entity_poly.entity_id
_entity_poly.type
_entity_poly.pdbx_seq_one_letter_code
_entity_poly.pdbx_strand_id
1 'polypeptide(L)'
;GIGAATEKSGMFGKGMVFSILPETQAIYGLLIAILLMAFTGMFTKQFDVTVNQGMAVIGAGLAVGIAGLSAIGQGITASAAIGATTRNPDAMGKGLIFAVMSETFAIFGLLVAILIIFGVGLMK
;
A
#
# COMPACT_ATOMS: atom_id res chain seq x y z
N GLY A 1 -15.15 10.77 5.27
CA GLY A 1 -14.93 10.44 6.69
C GLY A 1 -15.67 11.38 7.60
N ILE A 2 -15.12 12.57 7.88
CA ILE A 2 -15.66 13.49 8.89
C ILE A 2 -17.10 13.96 8.60
N GLY A 3 -17.44 14.27 7.35
CA GLY A 3 -18.81 14.66 6.98
C GLY A 3 -19.86 13.58 7.31
N ALA A 4 -19.52 12.30 7.10
CA ALA A 4 -20.41 11.21 7.48
C ALA A 4 -20.52 11.04 9.01
N ALA A 5 -19.42 11.24 9.74
CA ALA A 5 -19.40 11.17 11.20
C ALA A 5 -20.22 12.31 11.85
N THR A 6 -20.26 13.49 11.24
CA THR A 6 -21.12 14.60 11.70
C THR A 6 -22.60 14.38 11.36
N GLU A 7 -22.91 13.64 10.30
CA GLU A 7 -24.30 13.31 9.94
C GLU A 7 -24.90 12.22 10.83
N LYS A 8 -24.13 11.20 11.23
CA LYS A 8 -24.62 10.08 12.05
C LYS A 8 -23.57 9.62 13.06
N SER A 9 -23.97 9.50 14.33
CA SER A 9 -23.11 9.13 15.47
C SER A 9 -22.43 7.76 15.35
N GLY A 10 -22.91 6.85 14.49
CA GLY A 10 -22.31 5.53 14.21
C GLY A 10 -21.32 5.50 13.04
N MET A 11 -21.12 6.61 12.31
CA MET A 11 -20.31 6.62 11.10
C MET A 11 -18.82 6.89 11.34
N PHE A 12 -18.42 7.32 12.54
CA PHE A 12 -17.01 7.55 12.85
C PHE A 12 -16.17 6.27 12.70
N GLY A 13 -16.57 5.19 13.38
CA GLY A 13 -15.87 3.90 13.30
C GLY A 13 -15.91 3.29 11.90
N LYS A 14 -17.06 3.32 11.23
CA LYS A 14 -17.18 2.83 9.85
C LYS A 14 -16.33 3.64 8.87
N GLY A 15 -16.28 4.96 9.04
CA GLY A 15 -15.45 5.86 8.26
C GLY A 15 -13.97 5.59 8.46
N MET A 16 -13.54 5.31 9.70
CA MET A 16 -12.17 4.95 10.03
C MET A 16 -11.71 3.67 9.31
N VAL A 17 -12.56 2.63 9.28
CA VAL A 17 -12.25 1.38 8.58
C VAL A 17 -11.96 1.63 7.10
N PHE A 18 -12.76 2.45 6.43
CA PHE A 18 -12.52 2.80 5.02
C PHE A 18 -11.29 3.70 4.83
N SER A 19 -11.01 4.60 5.78
CA SER A 19 -9.87 5.51 5.73
C SER A 19 -8.53 4.83 5.96
N ILE A 20 -8.50 3.67 6.62
CA ILE A 20 -7.25 2.93 6.87
C ILE A 20 -6.85 2.07 5.67
N LEU A 21 -7.77 1.76 4.74
CA LEU A 21 -7.46 0.89 3.60
C LEU A 21 -6.32 1.45 2.73
N PRO A 22 -6.26 2.75 2.38
CA PRO A 22 -5.15 3.28 1.59
C PRO A 22 -3.80 3.34 2.33
N GLU A 23 -3.76 2.99 3.62
CA GLU A 23 -2.52 2.96 4.41
C GLU A 23 -1.66 1.75 4.06
N THR A 24 -2.25 0.66 3.56
CA THR A 24 -1.53 -0.57 3.22
C THR A 24 -0.45 -0.34 2.16
N GLN A 25 -0.69 0.55 1.19
CA GLN A 25 0.29 0.93 0.17
C GLN A 25 1.53 1.59 0.78
N ALA A 26 1.35 2.40 1.82
CA ALA A 26 2.46 3.01 2.55
C ALA A 26 3.24 1.95 3.34
N ILE A 27 2.54 0.98 3.95
CA ILE A 27 3.16 -0.14 4.67
C ILE A 27 4.01 -0.99 3.70
N TYR A 28 3.55 -1.26 2.49
CA TYR A 28 4.32 -1.99 1.48
C TYR A 28 5.57 -1.21 1.04
N GLY A 29 5.44 0.09 0.83
CA GLY A 29 6.58 0.96 0.52
C GLY A 29 7.62 0.98 1.65
N LEU A 30 7.16 1.09 2.89
CA LEU A 30 8.03 1.03 4.08
C LEU A 30 8.75 -0.33 4.18
N LEU A 31 8.02 -1.43 3.99
CA LEU A 31 8.59 -2.78 4.01
C LEU A 31 9.73 -2.90 2.99
N ILE A 32 9.48 -2.55 1.73
CA ILE A 32 10.51 -2.63 0.69
C ILE A 32 11.69 -1.69 1.00
N ALA A 33 11.45 -0.47 1.47
CA ALA A 33 12.51 0.43 1.86
C ALA A 33 13.42 -0.17 2.95
N ILE A 34 12.84 -0.80 3.97
CA ILE A 34 13.58 -1.49 5.03
C ILE A 34 14.37 -2.67 4.46
N LEU A 35 13.77 -3.51 3.62
CA LEU A 35 14.47 -4.65 3.01
C LEU A 35 15.63 -4.19 2.14
N LEU A 36 15.45 -3.14 1.33
CA LEU A 36 16.53 -2.59 0.51
C LEU A 36 17.66 -2.02 1.36
N MET A 37 17.37 -1.26 2.42
CA MET A 37 18.39 -0.75 3.35
C MET A 37 19.13 -1.88 4.08
N ALA A 38 18.42 -2.94 4.46
CA ALA A 38 18.99 -4.09 5.15
C ALA A 38 19.94 -4.88 4.24
N PHE A 39 19.49 -5.26 3.04
CA PHE A 39 20.26 -6.14 2.15
C PHE A 39 21.34 -5.41 1.36
N THR A 40 21.29 -4.09 1.25
CA THR A 40 22.39 -3.29 0.66
C THR A 40 23.51 -2.98 1.66
N GLY A 41 23.34 -3.32 2.94
CA GLY A 41 24.32 -3.02 3.99
C GLY A 41 24.36 -1.55 4.43
N MET A 42 23.29 -0.79 4.16
CA MET A 42 23.20 0.62 4.58
C MET A 42 23.27 0.79 6.11
N PHE A 43 22.69 -0.14 6.87
CA PHE A 43 22.74 -0.09 8.34
C PHE A 43 24.13 -0.38 8.91
N THR A 44 24.90 -1.25 8.26
CA THR A 44 26.24 -1.67 8.69
C THR A 44 27.35 -0.77 8.14
N LYS A 45 27.02 0.14 7.20
CA LYS A 45 27.95 0.97 6.42
C LYS A 45 28.94 0.16 5.57
N GLN A 46 28.65 -1.12 5.32
CA GLN A 46 29.42 -1.98 4.42
C GLN A 46 28.57 -2.26 3.18
N PHE A 47 28.87 -1.56 2.09
CA PHE A 47 28.12 -1.69 0.84
C PHE A 47 28.66 -2.87 0.03
N ASP A 48 28.05 -4.06 0.21
CA ASP A 48 28.36 -5.28 -0.56
C ASP A 48 27.44 -5.42 -1.79
N VAL A 49 27.35 -4.35 -2.60
CA VAL A 49 26.41 -4.26 -3.72
C VAL A 49 27.12 -3.86 -5.00
N THR A 50 26.97 -4.64 -6.06
CA THR A 50 27.50 -4.29 -7.39
C THR A 50 26.66 -3.20 -8.05
N VAL A 51 27.21 -2.51 -9.06
CA VAL A 51 26.48 -1.50 -9.85
C VAL A 51 25.20 -2.07 -10.47
N ASN A 52 25.26 -3.30 -10.99
CA ASN A 52 24.11 -3.98 -11.59
C ASN A 52 23.01 -4.26 -10.56
N GLN A 53 23.39 -4.71 -9.36
CA GLN A 53 22.45 -4.90 -8.25
C GLN A 53 21.88 -3.56 -7.77
N GLY A 54 22.69 -2.50 -7.73
CA GLY A 54 22.22 -1.14 -7.39
C GLY A 54 21.13 -0.63 -8.34
N MET A 55 21.27 -0.87 -9.65
CA MET A 55 20.22 -0.54 -10.62
C MET A 55 18.94 -1.34 -10.39
N ALA A 56 19.07 -2.64 -10.06
CA ALA A 56 17.92 -3.47 -9.73
C ALA A 56 17.21 -3.02 -8.45
N VAL A 57 17.94 -2.58 -7.43
CA VAL A 57 17.41 -1.99 -6.19
C VAL A 57 16.56 -0.76 -6.48
N ILE A 58 17.02 0.13 -7.37
CA ILE A 58 16.23 1.27 -7.83
C ILE A 58 14.94 0.79 -8.52
N GLY A 59 15.04 -0.22 -9.39
CA GLY A 59 13.90 -0.85 -10.04
C GLY A 59 12.87 -1.41 -9.04
N ALA A 60 13.33 -2.09 -7.98
CA ALA A 60 12.47 -2.61 -6.92
C ALA A 60 11.74 -1.48 -6.16
N GLY A 61 12.45 -0.40 -5.82
CA GLY A 61 11.85 0.77 -5.19
C GLY A 61 10.81 1.46 -6.07
N LEU A 62 11.09 1.59 -7.37
CA LEU A 62 10.14 2.16 -8.34
C LEU A 62 8.91 1.27 -8.55
N ALA A 63 9.08 -0.05 -8.60
CA ALA A 63 7.96 -0.98 -8.78
C ALA A 63 6.92 -0.84 -7.65
N VAL A 64 7.36 -0.82 -6.39
CA VAL A 64 6.44 -0.61 -5.25
C VAL A 64 5.95 0.83 -5.16
N GLY A 65 6.79 1.82 -5.44
CA GLY A 65 6.44 3.24 -5.34
C GLY A 65 5.36 3.64 -6.34
N ILE A 66 5.49 3.21 -7.60
CA ILE A 66 4.49 3.47 -8.64
C ILE A 66 3.22 2.68 -8.38
N ALA A 67 3.31 1.41 -7.96
CA ALA A 67 2.14 0.63 -7.58
C ALA A 67 1.40 1.23 -6.38
N GLY A 68 2.10 1.91 -5.47
CA GLY A 68 1.52 2.65 -4.35
C GLY A 68 0.55 3.76 -4.77
N LEU A 69 0.63 4.27 -6.00
CA LEU A 69 -0.34 5.24 -6.54
C LEU A 69 -1.78 4.67 -6.62
N SER A 70 -1.92 3.34 -6.57
CA SER A 70 -3.23 2.68 -6.44
C SER A 70 -4.02 3.13 -5.19
N ALA A 71 -3.33 3.62 -4.15
CA ALA A 71 -3.96 4.20 -2.96
C ALA A 71 -4.92 5.36 -3.28
N ILE A 72 -4.65 6.11 -4.35
CA ILE A 72 -5.52 7.21 -4.79
C ILE A 72 -6.89 6.66 -5.22
N GLY A 73 -6.89 5.62 -6.06
CA GLY A 73 -8.11 4.93 -6.48
C GLY A 73 -8.84 4.29 -5.30
N GLN A 74 -8.10 3.68 -4.38
CA GLN A 74 -8.65 3.10 -3.15
C GLN A 74 -9.33 4.16 -2.28
N GLY A 75 -8.71 5.33 -2.12
CA GLY A 75 -9.26 6.45 -1.35
C GLY A 75 -10.55 7.02 -1.97
N ILE A 76 -10.63 7.11 -3.30
CA ILE A 76 -11.85 7.52 -4.01
C ILE A 76 -12.98 6.52 -3.77
N THR A 77 -12.70 5.22 -3.94
CA THR A 77 -13.67 4.15 -3.71
C THR A 77 -14.12 4.10 -2.25
N ALA A 78 -13.20 4.24 -1.30
CA ALA A 78 -13.47 4.31 0.13
C ALA A 78 -14.35 5.51 0.49
N SER A 79 -14.08 6.69 -0.08
CA SER A 79 -14.92 7.88 0.11
C SER A 79 -16.36 7.66 -0.37
N ALA A 80 -16.53 7.09 -1.56
CA ALA A 80 -17.84 6.74 -2.10
C ALA A 80 -18.57 5.69 -1.25
N ALA A 81 -17.85 4.67 -0.77
CA ALA A 81 -18.37 3.63 0.10
C ALA A 81 -18.82 4.18 1.47
N ILE A 82 -18.08 5.14 2.05
CA ILE A 82 -18.50 5.85 3.27
C ILE A 82 -19.83 6.55 3.02
N GLY A 83 -19.96 7.32 1.93
CA GLY A 83 -21.20 8.02 1.59
C GLY A 83 -22.39 7.08 1.38
N ALA A 84 -22.18 5.96 0.68
CA ALA A 84 -23.20 4.92 0.51
C ALA A 84 -23.60 4.30 1.85
N THR A 85 -22.64 4.03 2.73
CA THR A 85 -22.85 3.45 4.05
C THR A 85 -23.62 4.40 4.98
N THR A 86 -23.41 5.72 4.86
CA THR A 86 -24.20 6.70 5.61
C THR A 86 -25.69 6.61 5.28
N ARG A 87 -26.04 6.36 4.01
CA ARG A 87 -27.43 6.23 3.55
C ARG A 87 -28.01 4.84 3.87
N ASN A 88 -27.26 3.79 3.56
CA ASN A 88 -27.62 2.40 3.81
C ASN A 88 -26.49 1.69 4.57
N PRO A 89 -26.63 1.45 5.89
CA PRO A 89 -25.62 0.78 6.71
C PRO A 89 -25.17 -0.59 6.19
N ASP A 90 -26.04 -1.31 5.47
CA ASP A 90 -25.75 -2.65 4.94
C ASP A 90 -24.86 -2.61 3.69
N ALA A 91 -24.65 -1.43 3.11
CA ALA A 91 -23.75 -1.23 1.98
C ALA A 91 -22.27 -1.34 2.35
N MET A 92 -21.92 -1.29 3.64
CA MET A 92 -20.52 -1.29 4.12
C MET A 92 -19.73 -2.49 3.58
N GLY A 93 -20.27 -3.70 3.68
CA GLY A 93 -19.57 -4.91 3.23
C GLY A 93 -19.28 -4.89 1.73
N LYS A 94 -20.26 -4.48 0.91
CA LYS A 94 -20.08 -4.33 -0.54
C LYS A 94 -19.07 -3.23 -0.87
N GLY A 95 -19.13 -2.11 -0.16
CA GLY A 95 -18.18 -1.02 -0.30
C GLY A 95 -16.75 -1.45 0.00
N LEU A 96 -16.55 -2.30 1.00
CA LEU A 96 -15.24 -2.85 1.35
C LEU A 96 -14.70 -3.74 0.24
N ILE A 97 -15.53 -4.62 -0.34
CA ILE A 97 -15.14 -5.47 -1.47
C ILE A 97 -14.64 -4.61 -2.64
N PHE A 98 -15.37 -3.55 -3.01
CA PHE A 98 -14.93 -2.64 -4.07
C PHE A 98 -13.63 -1.91 -3.73
N ALA A 99 -13.46 -1.48 -2.48
CA ALA A 99 -12.23 -0.81 -2.06
C ALA A 99 -11.01 -1.75 -2.07
N VAL A 100 -11.19 -3.04 -1.81
CA VAL A 100 -10.09 -4.04 -1.84
C VAL A 100 -9.71 -4.42 -3.28
N MET A 101 -10.57 -4.20 -4.28
CA MET A 101 -10.19 -4.49 -5.68
C MET A 101 -8.96 -3.70 -6.13
N SER A 102 -8.79 -2.46 -5.66
CA SER A 102 -7.59 -1.65 -5.94
C SER A 102 -6.33 -2.13 -5.20
N GLU A 103 -6.49 -2.89 -4.12
CA GLU A 103 -5.38 -3.45 -3.35
C GLU A 103 -4.50 -4.39 -4.19
N THR A 104 -5.12 -5.10 -5.12
CA THR A 104 -4.44 -6.06 -6.02
C THR A 104 -3.25 -5.43 -6.76
N PHE A 105 -3.38 -4.17 -7.20
CA PHE A 105 -2.30 -3.47 -7.90
C PHE A 105 -1.11 -3.18 -6.98
N ALA A 106 -1.37 -2.81 -5.73
CA ALA A 106 -0.34 -2.59 -4.73
C ALA A 106 0.41 -3.90 -4.41
N ILE A 107 -0.33 -4.99 -4.24
CA ILE A 107 0.23 -6.33 -3.98
C ILE A 107 1.11 -6.77 -5.15
N PHE A 108 0.71 -6.52 -6.39
CA PHE A 108 1.54 -6.84 -7.57
C PHE A 108 2.84 -6.05 -7.60
N GLY A 109 2.81 -4.76 -7.27
CA GLY A 109 4.05 -3.96 -7.16
C GLY A 109 4.99 -4.45 -6.05
N LEU A 110 4.41 -4.81 -4.90
CA LEU A 110 5.16 -5.42 -3.81
C LEU A 110 5.80 -6.75 -4.24
N LEU A 111 5.04 -7.62 -4.89
CA LEU A 111 5.53 -8.91 -5.37
C LEU A 111 6.68 -8.74 -6.36
N VAL A 112 6.54 -7.84 -7.33
CA VAL A 112 7.61 -7.53 -8.29
C VAL A 112 8.86 -7.03 -7.57
N ALA A 113 8.73 -6.13 -6.60
CA ALA A 113 9.87 -5.65 -5.82
C ALA A 113 10.58 -6.79 -5.07
N ILE A 114 9.84 -7.69 -4.43
CA ILE A 114 10.39 -8.86 -3.74
C ILE A 114 11.11 -9.80 -4.73
N LEU A 115 10.51 -10.07 -5.89
CA LEU A 115 11.11 -10.91 -6.92
C LEU A 115 12.40 -10.32 -7.49
N ILE A 116 12.48 -8.99 -7.63
CA ILE A 116 13.71 -8.31 -8.05
C ILE A 116 14.80 -8.51 -6.99
N ILE A 117 14.50 -8.24 -5.72
CA ILE A 117 15.45 -8.39 -4.61
C ILE A 117 15.98 -9.84 -4.54
N PHE A 118 15.07 -10.81 -4.68
CA PHE A 118 15.43 -12.23 -4.69
C PHE A 118 16.27 -12.60 -5.92
N GLY A 119 15.84 -12.18 -7.11
CA GLY A 119 16.49 -12.54 -8.38
C GLY A 119 17.91 -12.00 -8.53
N VAL A 120 18.25 -10.89 -7.87
CA VAL A 120 19.61 -10.33 -7.87
C VAL A 120 20.49 -10.83 -6.72
N GLY A 121 20.00 -11.76 -5.91
CA GLY A 121 20.76 -12.41 -4.84
C GLY A 121 21.08 -11.50 -3.65
N LEU A 122 20.23 -10.49 -3.38
CA LEU A 122 20.36 -9.62 -2.21
C LEU A 122 19.87 -10.30 -0.93
N MET A 123 18.85 -11.14 -1.03
CA MET A 123 18.45 -12.06 0.03
C MET A 123 19.34 -13.30 -0.02
N LYS A 124 20.46 -13.27 0.70
CA LYS A 124 21.29 -14.46 0.97
C LYS A 124 20.88 -15.12 2.28
#